data_AF-A0A329MU09-F1
#
_entry.id   AF-A0A329MU09-F1
#
_cell.length_a   1.000
_cell.length_b   1.000
_cell.length_c   1.000
_cell.angle_alpha   90.00
_cell.angle_beta   90.00
_cell.angle_gamma   90.00
#
_symmetry.space_group_name_H-M   'P 1'
#
loop_
_entity.id
_entity.type
_entity.pdbx_description
1 polymer ?
#
loop_
_entity_poly.entity_id
_entity_poly.type
_entity_poly.pdbx_seq_one_letter_code
_entity_poly.pdbx_strand_id
1 'polypeptide(L)'
;MSKTTNYKRMERLVKEYRQSGQGQAAFAQAHGITESKLYYWLRKLGEPTCGKAESATEKPSGFIPVSTTKPASAKATSMIIRIGEGITIEIPVSCLR
;
A
#
# COMPACT_ATOMS: atom_id res chain seq x y z
N MET A 1 -14.42 27.36 -7.92
CA MET A 1 -15.00 26.17 -7.24
C MET A 1 -14.09 25.78 -6.08
N SER A 2 -14.63 25.73 -4.86
CA SER A 2 -13.87 25.58 -3.60
C SER A 2 -13.22 24.19 -3.48
N LYS A 3 -11.97 24.14 -3.00
CA LYS A 3 -11.15 22.90 -2.87
C LYS A 3 -11.89 21.76 -2.15
N THR A 4 -12.71 22.10 -1.16
CA THR A 4 -13.52 21.17 -0.36
C THR A 4 -14.54 20.37 -1.18
N THR A 5 -15.14 20.99 -2.20
CA THR A 5 -16.16 20.33 -3.04
C THR A 5 -15.54 19.24 -3.93
N ASN A 6 -14.31 19.47 -4.38
CA ASN A 6 -13.60 18.51 -5.24
C ASN A 6 -13.15 17.26 -4.45
N TYR A 7 -12.69 17.47 -3.20
CA TYR A 7 -12.30 16.39 -2.30
C TYR A 7 -13.48 15.48 -1.92
N LYS A 8 -14.63 16.06 -1.53
CA LYS A 8 -15.84 15.28 -1.21
C LYS A 8 -16.34 14.46 -2.41
N ARG A 9 -16.25 15.02 -3.62
CA ARG A 9 -16.61 14.30 -4.86
C ARG A 9 -15.67 13.11 -5.11
N MET A 10 -14.37 13.30 -4.90
CA MET A 10 -13.36 12.26 -5.02
C MET A 10 -13.62 11.10 -4.04
N GLU A 11 -13.83 11.39 -2.75
CA GLU A 11 -14.09 10.37 -1.73
C GLU A 11 -15.36 9.56 -2.05
N ARG A 12 -16.43 10.25 -2.43
CA ARG A 12 -17.70 9.61 -2.77
C ARG A 12 -17.54 8.63 -3.94
N LEU A 13 -16.92 9.09 -5.03
CA LEU A 13 -16.73 8.26 -6.23
C LEU A 13 -15.78 7.08 -5.99
N VAL A 14 -14.74 7.24 -5.16
CA VAL A 14 -13.87 6.11 -4.80
C VAL A 14 -14.60 5.09 -3.94
N LYS A 15 -15.49 5.52 -3.03
CA LYS A 15 -16.33 4.61 -2.25
C LYS A 15 -17.30 3.84 -3.15
N GLU A 16 -17.98 4.55 -4.05
CA GLU A 16 -18.89 3.94 -5.05
C GLU A 16 -18.14 2.92 -5.92
N TYR A 17 -16.94 3.26 -6.40
CA TYR A 17 -16.10 2.35 -7.19
C TYR A 17 -15.74 1.06 -6.43
N ARG A 18 -15.33 1.17 -5.16
CA ARG A 18 -14.99 0.01 -4.34
C ARG A 18 -16.17 -0.93 -4.08
N GLN A 19 -17.40 -0.41 -4.17
CA GLN A 19 -18.63 -1.18 -3.98
C GLN A 19 -19.20 -1.72 -5.29
N SER A 20 -18.88 -1.12 -6.44
CA SER A 20 -19.49 -1.47 -7.72
C SER A 20 -18.94 -2.77 -8.33
N GLY A 21 -17.71 -3.16 -7.98
CA GLY A 21 -17.04 -4.32 -8.59
C GLY A 21 -16.70 -4.13 -10.08
N GLN A 22 -16.84 -2.92 -10.62
CA GLN A 22 -16.53 -2.61 -12.01
C GLN A 22 -15.03 -2.41 -12.23
N GLY A 23 -14.57 -2.64 -13.45
CA GLY A 23 -13.22 -2.22 -13.87
C GLY A 23 -13.09 -0.69 -13.92
N GLN A 24 -11.85 -0.19 -13.77
CA GLN A 24 -11.57 1.26 -13.70
C GLN A 24 -12.08 2.02 -14.91
N ALA A 25 -11.81 1.53 -16.13
CA ALA A 25 -12.27 2.16 -17.37
C ALA A 25 -13.80 2.26 -17.46
N ALA A 26 -14.51 1.17 -17.15
CA ALA A 26 -15.97 1.12 -17.20
C ALA A 26 -16.61 2.06 -16.16
N PHE A 27 -16.09 2.08 -14.92
CA PHE A 27 -16.57 2.99 -13.89
C PHE A 27 -16.27 4.45 -14.23
N ALA A 28 -15.06 4.74 -14.71
CA ALA A 28 -14.66 6.10 -15.08
C ALA A 28 -15.57 6.66 -16.18
N GLN A 29 -15.84 5.86 -17.21
CA GLN A 29 -16.76 6.22 -18.30
C GLN A 29 -18.18 6.47 -17.78
N ALA A 30 -18.73 5.57 -16.94
CA ALA A 30 -20.08 5.71 -16.40
C ALA A 30 -20.25 6.98 -15.53
N HIS A 31 -19.19 7.39 -14.83
CA HIS A 31 -19.22 8.55 -13.93
C HIS A 31 -18.61 9.83 -14.54
N GLY A 32 -18.33 9.84 -15.85
CA GLY A 32 -17.85 11.00 -16.59
C GLY A 32 -16.49 11.52 -16.13
N ILE A 33 -15.60 10.63 -15.72
CA ILE A 33 -14.22 10.94 -15.35
C ILE A 33 -13.25 10.14 -16.23
N THR A 34 -12.01 10.59 -16.32
CA THR A 34 -10.98 9.81 -17.00
C THR A 34 -10.47 8.70 -16.10
N GLU A 35 -10.05 7.58 -16.69
CA GLU A 35 -9.46 6.45 -15.95
C GLU A 35 -8.25 6.89 -15.13
N SER A 36 -7.35 7.70 -15.70
CA SER A 36 -6.18 8.24 -14.99
C SER A 36 -6.55 9.09 -13.77
N LYS A 37 -7.71 9.76 -13.80
CA LYS A 37 -8.21 10.53 -12.67
C LYS A 37 -8.73 9.64 -11.55
N LEU A 38 -9.44 8.57 -11.90
CA LEU A 38 -9.85 7.53 -10.94
C LEU A 38 -8.63 6.85 -10.32
N TYR A 39 -7.65 6.47 -11.14
CA TYR A 39 -6.37 5.92 -10.67
C TYR A 39 -5.67 6.87 -9.68
N TYR A 40 -5.55 8.15 -10.03
CA TYR A 40 -4.99 9.16 -9.14
C TYR A 40 -5.74 9.24 -7.80
N TRP A 41 -7.07 9.21 -7.83
CA TRP A 41 -7.89 9.25 -6.62
C TRP A 41 -7.75 8.01 -5.75
N LEU A 42 -7.67 6.82 -6.36
CA LEU A 42 -7.44 5.55 -5.66
C LEU A 42 -6.08 5.54 -4.97
N ARG A 43 -5.04 6.00 -5.66
CA ARG A 43 -3.70 6.14 -5.08
C ARG A 43 -3.69 7.13 -3.92
N LYS A 44 -4.29 8.31 -4.13
CA LYS A 44 -4.32 9.40 -3.13
C LYS A 44 -5.11 9.04 -1.86
N LEU A 45 -6.17 8.25 -1.97
CA LEU A 45 -6.99 7.81 -0.84
C LEU A 45 -6.59 6.43 -0.29
N GLY A 46 -5.64 5.75 -0.93
CA GLY A 46 -5.14 4.41 -0.55
C GLY A 46 -3.79 4.43 0.16
N GLU A 47 -2.96 5.45 -0.04
CA GLU A 47 -1.65 5.53 0.59
C GLU A 47 -1.62 6.52 1.76
N PRO A 48 -1.09 6.14 2.94
CA PRO A 48 -0.47 7.11 3.83
C PRO A 48 0.76 7.63 3.08
N THR A 49 0.71 8.87 2.60
CA THR A 49 1.82 9.50 1.87
C THR A 49 3.11 9.45 2.71
N CYS A 50 3.96 8.47 2.42
CA CYS A 50 5.37 8.49 2.73
C CYS A 50 6.10 8.28 1.41
N GLY A 51 6.67 9.36 0.86
CA GLY A 51 7.69 9.28 -0.19
C GLY A 51 7.24 8.79 -1.56
N LYS A 52 6.96 9.74 -2.45
CA LYS A 52 7.38 9.74 -3.87
C LYS A 52 7.70 8.36 -4.50
N ALA A 53 6.72 7.75 -5.18
CA ALA A 53 6.99 6.78 -6.25
C ALA A 53 6.78 7.47 -7.59
N GLU A 54 7.84 8.15 -8.04
CA GLU A 54 8.09 8.35 -9.47
C GLU A 54 8.40 6.99 -10.09
N SER A 55 8.02 6.84 -11.37
CA SER A 55 8.12 5.64 -12.19
C SER A 55 9.33 4.75 -11.88
N ALA A 56 9.07 3.51 -11.47
CA ALA A 56 10.04 2.44 -11.57
C ALA A 56 9.32 1.17 -12.01
N THR A 57 9.68 0.71 -13.20
CA THR A 57 9.46 -0.65 -13.68
C THR A 57 10.25 -1.60 -12.79
N GLU A 58 9.76 -1.88 -11.57
CA GLU A 58 10.44 -2.81 -10.68
C GLU A 58 9.91 -4.22 -10.92
N LYS A 59 10.79 -5.07 -11.45
CA LYS A 59 10.68 -6.53 -11.33
C LYS A 59 10.27 -6.85 -9.88
N PRO A 60 9.47 -7.90 -9.65
CA PRO A 60 9.26 -8.41 -8.30
C PRO A 60 10.62 -8.94 -7.80
N SER A 61 11.38 -8.07 -7.14
CA SER A 61 12.48 -8.52 -6.32
C SER A 61 11.82 -9.31 -5.19
N GLY A 62 12.23 -10.55 -4.95
CA GLY A 62 11.65 -11.42 -3.93
C GLY A 62 11.85 -10.93 -2.49
N PHE A 63 12.04 -9.63 -2.30
CA PHE A 63 12.25 -8.95 -1.05
C PHE A 63 10.96 -8.23 -0.66
N ILE A 64 10.45 -8.56 0.53
CA ILE A 64 9.29 -7.89 1.12
C ILE A 64 9.83 -6.91 2.17
N PRO A 65 9.47 -5.62 2.09
CA PRO A 65 9.88 -4.64 3.09
C PRO A 65 9.21 -4.96 4.44
N VAL A 66 10.02 -5.13 5.49
CA VAL A 66 9.56 -5.33 6.86
C VAL A 66 10.00 -4.14 7.70
N SER A 67 9.05 -3.46 8.35
CA SER A 67 9.33 -2.42 9.33
C SER A 67 9.03 -2.95 10.72
N THR A 68 10.04 -3.02 11.58
CA THR A 68 9.87 -3.36 12.98
C THR A 68 9.79 -2.09 13.82
N THR A 69 8.74 -1.94 14.62
CA THR A 69 8.73 -0.95 15.70
C THR A 69 9.73 -1.39 16.77
N LYS A 70 10.56 -0.46 17.25
CA LYS A 70 11.58 -0.72 18.27
C LYS A 70 10.96 -1.50 19.44
N PRO A 71 11.50 -2.67 19.82
CA PRO A 71 10.89 -3.48 20.87
C PRO A 71 10.92 -2.73 22.21
N ALA A 72 9.81 -2.83 22.95
CA ALA A 72 9.66 -2.26 24.30
C ALA A 72 10.49 -2.98 25.38
N SER A 73 11.31 -3.97 25.00
CA SER A 73 12.12 -4.74 25.94
C SER A 73 13.50 -5.03 25.35
N ALA A 74 14.54 -4.65 26.09
CA ALA A 74 15.96 -4.75 25.74
C ALA A 74 16.50 -6.21 25.74
N LYS A 75 15.65 -7.21 25.53
CA LYS A 75 15.98 -8.63 25.73
C LYS A 75 15.61 -9.55 24.56
N ALA A 76 15.37 -9.00 23.37
CA ALA A 76 15.25 -9.81 22.16
C ALA A 76 16.66 -10.26 21.72
N THR A 77 16.95 -11.56 21.77
CA THR A 77 18.28 -12.13 21.47
C THR A 77 18.38 -12.63 20.02
N SER A 78 17.27 -13.04 19.41
CA SER A 78 17.23 -13.53 18.03
C SER A 78 15.89 -13.28 17.34
N MET A 79 15.93 -13.18 16.00
CA MET A 79 14.80 -13.17 15.10
C MET A 79 14.58 -14.60 14.57
N ILE A 80 13.35 -15.11 14.66
CA ILE A 80 13.01 -16.48 14.25
C ILE A 80 12.09 -16.42 13.03
N ILE A 81 12.52 -17.01 11.91
CA ILE A 81 11.73 -17.17 10.69
C ILE A 81 11.32 -18.64 10.56
N ARG A 82 10.02 -18.91 10.42
CA ARG A 82 9.49 -20.26 10.20
C ARG A 82 9.00 -20.41 8.76
N ILE A 83 9.47 -21.44 8.06
CA ILE A 83 9.11 -21.72 6.66
C ILE A 83 8.53 -23.13 6.57
N GLY A 84 7.22 -23.23 6.29
CA GLY A 84 6.51 -24.52 6.22
C GLY A 84 6.56 -25.32 7.52
N GLU A 85 6.27 -26.62 7.44
CA GLU A 85 6.41 -27.55 8.56
C GLU A 85 7.85 -28.08 8.61
N GLY A 86 8.68 -27.47 9.47
CA GLY A 86 9.97 -28.04 9.87
C GLY A 86 11.21 -27.17 9.61
N ILE A 87 11.10 -26.04 8.90
CA ILE A 87 12.24 -25.13 8.71
C ILE A 87 12.12 -23.95 9.67
N THR A 88 13.12 -23.81 10.54
CA THR A 88 13.27 -22.66 11.44
C THR A 88 14.64 -22.05 11.21
N ILE A 89 14.68 -20.76 10.87
CA ILE A 89 15.90 -19.97 10.72
C ILE A 89 15.98 -19.03 11.92
N GLU A 90 17.06 -19.13 12.69
CA GLU A 90 17.35 -18.24 13.80
C GLU A 90 18.45 -17.25 13.40
N ILE A 91 18.17 -15.96 13.52
CA ILE A 91 19.10 -14.87 13.20
C ILE A 91 19.36 -14.10 14.50
N PRO A 92 20.54 -14.25 15.13
CA PRO A 92 20.90 -13.46 16.31
C PRO A 92 20.83 -11.97 16.00
N VAL A 93 20.35 -11.17 16.94
CA VAL A 93 20.25 -9.70 16.73
C VAL A 93 21.62 -9.05 16.53
N SER A 94 22.72 -9.69 16.93
CA SER A 94 24.09 -9.25 16.64
C SER A 94 24.43 -9.23 15.14
N CYS A 95 23.67 -9.95 14.31
CA CYS A 95 23.87 -10.02 12.88
C CYS A 95 23.03 -8.99 12.11
N LEU A 96 22.12 -8.27 12.79
CA LEU A 96 21.26 -7.25 12.19
C LEU A 96 21.91 -5.87 12.41
N ARG A 97 22.60 -5.36 11.38
CA ARG A 97 23.19 -4.01 11.36
C ARG A 97 22.42 -3.10 10.43
#